data_AF-A0A655ATG4-F1
#
_entry.id   AF-A0A655ATG4-F1
#
_cell.length_a   1.000
_cell.length_b   1.000
_cell.length_c   1.000
_cell.angle_alpha   90.00
_cell.angle_beta   90.00
_cell.angle_gamma   90.00
#
_symmetry.space_group_name_H-M   'P 1'
#
loop_
_entity.id
_entity.type
_entity.pdbx_description
1 polymer ?
#
loop_
_entity_poly.entity_id
_entity_poly.type
_entity_poly.pdbx_seq_one_letter_code
_entity_poly.pdbx_strand_id
1 'polypeptide(L)'
;MIGRTKLDDIELDDNAKPANSHVALNVITDDDGTERKIVRHNMPFGEVGKGEYGTYFIGYSRTPTVTEQMLRNMFLGDPAGNTDRVLDFSTAVTGGLFFSPTIDFLDHPPPLPQAATPTLAAGSLSIGSLKGSPR
;
A
#
# COMPACT_ATOMS: atom_id res chain seq x y z
N MET A 1 -18.31 1.86 -10.59
CA MET A 1 -16.88 2.02 -10.26
C MET A 1 -16.67 1.92 -8.75
N ILE A 2 -17.06 2.90 -7.92
CA ILE A 2 -16.80 2.81 -6.46
C ILE A 2 -17.58 1.67 -5.79
N GLY A 3 -18.86 1.51 -6.09
CA GLY A 3 -19.74 0.56 -5.38
C GLY A 3 -20.63 1.20 -4.30
N ARG A 4 -20.68 2.54 -4.27
CA ARG A 4 -21.53 3.35 -3.40
C ARG A 4 -22.19 4.48 -4.19
N THR A 5 -23.32 4.99 -3.72
CA THR A 5 -23.96 6.20 -4.28
C THR A 5 -23.08 7.42 -3.99
N LYS A 6 -23.07 8.39 -4.92
CA LYS A 6 -22.11 9.50 -4.86
C LYS A 6 -22.44 10.56 -3.80
N LEU A 7 -23.72 10.90 -3.65
CA LEU A 7 -24.15 11.99 -2.77
C LEU A 7 -24.38 11.51 -1.35
N ASP A 8 -25.08 10.38 -1.21
CA ASP A 8 -25.52 9.87 0.09
C ASP A 8 -24.55 8.85 0.69
N ASP A 9 -23.50 8.47 -0.04
CA ASP A 9 -22.52 7.46 0.35
C ASP A 9 -23.17 6.13 0.79
N ILE A 10 -24.22 5.69 0.10
CA ILE A 10 -24.93 4.44 0.42
C ILE A 10 -24.30 3.29 -0.37
N GLU A 11 -23.98 2.18 0.28
CA GLU A 11 -23.49 0.98 -0.40
C GLU A 11 -24.55 0.41 -1.34
N LEU A 12 -24.13 0.01 -2.54
CA LEU A 12 -25.03 -0.65 -3.48
C LEU A 12 -25.40 -2.05 -2.96
N ASP A 13 -26.63 -2.47 -3.23
CA ASP A 13 -27.06 -3.86 -2.98
C ASP A 13 -26.17 -4.84 -3.75
N ASP A 14 -25.97 -6.05 -3.20
CA ASP A 14 -25.06 -7.04 -3.78
C ASP A 14 -25.46 -7.46 -5.21
N ASN A 15 -26.76 -7.45 -5.53
CA ASN A 15 -27.27 -7.73 -6.88
C ASN A 15 -26.98 -6.59 -7.89
N ALA A 16 -26.79 -5.37 -7.39
CA ALA A 16 -26.54 -4.17 -8.20
C ALA A 16 -25.05 -3.78 -8.22
N LYS A 17 -24.26 -4.26 -7.25
CA LYS A 17 -22.84 -3.96 -7.07
C LYS A 17 -22.02 -4.74 -8.11
N PRO A 18 -21.32 -4.05 -9.03
CA PRO A 18 -20.45 -4.73 -9.98
C PRO A 18 -19.33 -5.47 -9.27
N ALA A 19 -19.00 -6.67 -9.74
CA ALA A 19 -17.91 -7.49 -9.19
C ALA A 19 -16.53 -6.82 -9.29
N ASN A 20 -16.34 -5.89 -10.24
CA ASN A 20 -15.12 -5.08 -10.39
C ASN A 20 -15.22 -3.68 -9.75
N SER A 21 -16.17 -3.48 -8.83
CA SER A 21 -16.22 -2.24 -8.07
C SER A 21 -15.11 -2.19 -7.03
N HIS A 22 -14.67 -0.97 -6.70
CA HIS A 22 -13.64 -0.74 -5.70
C HIS A 22 -14.02 -1.35 -4.34
N VAL A 23 -15.30 -1.24 -3.95
CA VAL A 23 -15.80 -1.89 -2.73
C VAL A 23 -15.70 -3.41 -2.83
N ALA A 24 -16.23 -4.02 -3.90
CA ALA A 24 -16.27 -5.48 -4.02
C ALA A 24 -14.87 -6.13 -3.96
N LEU A 25 -13.87 -5.53 -4.59
CA LEU A 25 -12.51 -6.08 -4.62
C LEU A 25 -11.70 -5.84 -3.33
N ASN A 26 -12.15 -4.92 -2.47
CA ASN A 26 -11.49 -4.56 -1.22
C ASN A 26 -12.22 -5.07 0.04
N VAL A 27 -13.23 -5.92 -0.11
CA VAL A 27 -13.77 -6.71 1.01
C VAL A 27 -12.99 -8.02 1.07
N ILE A 28 -12.14 -8.16 2.10
CA ILE A 28 -11.31 -9.36 2.31
C ILE A 28 -11.90 -10.17 3.44
N THR A 29 -12.15 -11.46 3.20
CA THR A 29 -12.69 -12.40 4.17
C THR A 29 -11.72 -13.57 4.33
N ASP A 30 -11.44 -13.94 5.57
CA ASP A 30 -10.59 -15.10 5.89
C ASP A 30 -11.35 -16.43 5.78
N ASP A 31 -10.62 -17.54 5.88
CA ASP A 31 -11.16 -18.91 5.84
C ASP A 31 -12.25 -19.18 6.88
N ASP A 32 -12.24 -18.45 8.00
CA ASP A 32 -13.25 -18.54 9.07
C ASP A 32 -14.48 -17.67 8.83
N GLY A 33 -14.54 -16.94 7.71
CA GLY A 33 -15.61 -16.02 7.37
C GLY A 33 -15.47 -14.61 7.98
N THR A 34 -14.36 -14.32 8.67
CA THR A 34 -14.13 -13.01 9.30
C THR A 34 -13.61 -11.99 8.30
N GLU A 35 -14.27 -10.84 8.22
CA GLU A 35 -13.78 -9.72 7.42
C GLU A 35 -12.48 -9.12 8.00
N ARG A 36 -11.45 -9.03 7.17
CA ARG A 36 -10.18 -8.37 7.51
C ARG A 36 -10.17 -6.93 7.05
N LYS A 37 -9.90 -6.04 7.99
CA LYS A 37 -9.97 -4.59 7.79
C LYS A 37 -8.60 -3.96 7.84
N ILE A 38 -8.46 -2.87 7.10
CA ILE A 38 -7.37 -1.91 7.23
C ILE A 38 -7.93 -0.58 7.71
N VAL A 39 -7.10 0.23 8.37
CA VAL A 39 -7.43 1.62 8.67
C VAL A 39 -6.82 2.48 7.59
N ARG A 40 -7.64 3.24 6.86
CA ARG A 40 -7.19 4.14 5.79
C ARG A 40 -7.24 5.58 6.26
N HIS A 41 -6.30 6.39 5.77
CA HIS A 41 -6.31 7.82 6.01
C HIS A 41 -5.96 8.59 4.73
N ASN A 42 -6.75 8.36 3.69
CA ASN A 42 -6.51 8.95 2.37
C ASN A 42 -6.68 10.46 2.41
N MET A 43 -5.77 11.19 1.76
CA MET A 43 -5.80 12.65 1.69
C MET A 43 -5.78 13.12 0.24
N PRO A 44 -6.59 14.13 -0.14
CA PRO A 44 -6.48 14.76 -1.45
C PRO A 44 -5.21 15.60 -1.53
N PHE A 45 -4.57 15.64 -2.69
CA PHE A 45 -3.47 16.56 -3.02
C PHE A 45 -3.53 16.97 -4.49
N GLY A 46 -2.83 18.02 -4.87
CA GLY A 46 -2.76 18.43 -6.28
C GLY A 46 -2.21 19.82 -6.51
N GLU A 47 -1.96 20.12 -7.78
CA GLU A 47 -1.49 21.42 -8.25
C GLU A 47 -2.30 21.83 -9.49
N VAL A 48 -3.23 22.77 -9.30
CA VAL A 48 -4.19 23.19 -10.34
C VAL A 48 -3.49 23.72 -11.60
N GLY A 49 -2.39 24.47 -11.43
CA GLY A 49 -1.62 25.04 -12.54
C GLY A 49 -0.96 23.99 -13.45
N LYS A 50 -0.77 22.76 -12.94
CA LYS A 50 -0.23 21.62 -13.68
C LYS A 50 -1.30 20.61 -14.09
N GLY A 51 -2.56 20.82 -13.68
CA GLY A 51 -3.63 19.86 -13.88
C GLY A 51 -3.47 18.58 -13.05
N GLU A 52 -2.75 18.63 -11.92
CA GLU A 52 -2.53 17.49 -11.05
C GLU A 52 -3.64 17.40 -9.99
N TYR A 53 -4.34 16.27 -9.95
CA TYR A 53 -5.39 15.96 -8.97
C TYR A 53 -5.17 14.54 -8.48
N GLY A 54 -4.79 14.40 -7.21
CA GLY A 54 -4.31 13.15 -6.65
C GLY A 54 -4.99 12.77 -5.34
N THR A 55 -4.90 11.49 -5.02
CA THR A 55 -5.22 10.94 -3.71
C THR A 55 -3.97 10.28 -3.17
N TYR A 56 -3.51 10.71 -2.00
CA TYR A 56 -2.45 10.03 -1.27
C TYR A 56 -3.09 8.88 -0.49
N PHE A 57 -2.82 7.65 -0.91
CA PHE A 57 -3.28 6.46 -0.21
C PHE A 57 -2.32 6.11 0.93
N ILE A 58 -2.88 5.90 2.13
CA ILE A 58 -2.16 5.29 3.25
C ILE A 58 -3.10 4.32 3.97
N GLY A 59 -2.62 3.10 4.20
CA GLY A 59 -3.35 2.03 4.87
C GLY A 59 -2.50 1.42 5.98
N TYR A 60 -3.09 1.27 7.15
CA TYR A 60 -2.50 0.60 8.30
C TYR A 60 -3.20 -0.74 8.51
N SER A 61 -2.41 -1.79 8.74
CA SER A 61 -2.92 -3.13 8.99
C SER A 61 -2.05 -3.83 10.03
N ARG A 62 -2.62 -4.80 10.74
CA ARG A 62 -1.88 -5.65 11.69
C ARG A 62 -0.84 -6.52 11.00
N THR A 63 -1.14 -6.94 9.77
CA THR A 63 -0.27 -7.72 8.89
C THR A 63 -0.36 -7.14 7.48
N PRO A 64 0.75 -7.03 6.73
CA PRO A 64 0.72 -6.49 5.37
C PRO A 64 -0.11 -7.33 4.40
N THR A 65 -0.31 -8.62 4.70
CA THR A 65 -1.02 -9.57 3.83
C THR A 65 -2.43 -9.12 3.44
N VAL A 66 -3.16 -8.44 4.34
CA VAL A 66 -4.50 -7.92 4.04
C VAL A 66 -4.42 -6.83 2.97
N THR A 67 -3.52 -5.86 3.14
CA THR A 67 -3.31 -4.77 2.17
C THR A 67 -2.77 -5.30 0.84
N GLU A 68 -1.86 -6.28 0.88
CA GLU A 68 -1.34 -6.91 -0.33
C GLU A 68 -2.43 -7.68 -1.10
N GLN A 69 -3.33 -8.37 -0.40
CA GLN A 69 -4.46 -9.04 -1.04
C GLN A 69 -5.41 -8.04 -1.71
N MET A 70 -5.75 -6.95 -1.02
CA MET A 70 -6.53 -5.84 -1.59
C MET A 70 -5.87 -5.31 -2.87
N LEU A 71 -4.55 -5.05 -2.85
CA LEU A 71 -3.81 -4.58 -4.02
C LEU A 71 -3.78 -5.63 -5.15
N ARG A 72 -3.63 -6.91 -4.84
CA ARG A 72 -3.69 -7.99 -5.86
C ARG A 72 -5.05 -8.02 -6.54
N ASN A 73 -6.13 -7.99 -5.76
CA ASN A 73 -7.50 -7.96 -6.29
C ASN A 73 -7.71 -6.73 -7.19
N MET A 74 -7.20 -5.57 -6.77
CA MET A 74 -7.34 -4.34 -7.55
C MET A 74 -6.57 -4.37 -8.87
N PHE A 75 -5.28 -4.72 -8.84
CA PHE A 75 -4.38 -4.59 -9.99
C PHE A 75 -4.37 -5.82 -10.91
N LEU A 76 -4.57 -7.02 -10.37
CA LEU A 76 -4.58 -8.28 -11.13
C LEU A 76 -5.99 -8.78 -11.41
N GLY A 77 -6.96 -8.37 -10.59
CA GLY A 77 -8.36 -8.77 -10.67
C GLY A 77 -8.65 -10.03 -9.85
N ASP A 78 -9.90 -10.13 -9.39
CA ASP A 78 -10.46 -11.34 -8.80
C ASP A 78 -11.87 -11.61 -9.41
N PRO A 79 -12.05 -12.65 -10.25
CA PRO A 79 -11.00 -13.50 -10.82
C PRO A 79 -10.03 -12.73 -11.72
N ALA A 80 -8.88 -13.32 -12.08
CA ALA A 80 -7.84 -12.64 -12.85
C ALA A 80 -8.38 -11.95 -14.11
N GLY A 81 -8.02 -10.66 -14.29
CA GLY A 81 -8.52 -9.79 -15.35
C GLY A 81 -9.74 -8.94 -14.97
N ASN A 82 -10.45 -9.30 -13.90
CA ASN A 82 -11.55 -8.50 -13.34
C ASN A 82 -11.01 -7.39 -12.41
N THR A 83 -10.23 -6.47 -12.96
CA THR A 83 -9.51 -5.44 -12.20
C THR A 83 -10.42 -4.32 -11.70
N ASP A 84 -9.95 -3.62 -10.68
CA ASP A 84 -10.68 -2.50 -10.09
C ASP A 84 -10.80 -1.32 -11.05
N ARG A 85 -12.04 -0.93 -11.32
CA ARG A 85 -12.39 0.18 -12.21
C ARG A 85 -11.91 1.53 -11.70
N VAL A 86 -11.51 1.67 -10.43
CA VAL A 86 -10.89 2.91 -9.94
C VAL A 86 -9.58 3.22 -10.64
N LEU A 87 -8.83 2.18 -11.03
CA LEU A 87 -7.51 2.30 -11.66
C LEU A 87 -7.58 2.81 -13.10
N ASP A 88 -8.76 2.79 -13.73
CA ASP A 88 -8.97 3.44 -15.03
C ASP A 88 -8.84 4.98 -14.94
N PHE A 89 -8.98 5.52 -13.73
CA PHE A 89 -8.97 6.97 -13.46
C PHE A 89 -7.85 7.37 -12.49
N SER A 90 -7.05 6.42 -12.01
CA SER A 90 -6.06 6.63 -10.96
C SER A 90 -4.79 5.86 -11.26
N THR A 91 -3.68 6.57 -11.37
CA THR A 91 -2.36 5.97 -11.63
C THR A 91 -1.51 6.03 -10.37
N ALA A 92 -1.09 4.89 -9.85
CA ALA A 92 -0.13 4.82 -8.76
C ALA A 92 1.26 5.19 -9.28
N VAL A 93 1.80 6.32 -8.81
CA VAL A 93 3.15 6.80 -9.18
C VAL A 93 4.24 6.41 -8.18
N THR A 94 3.84 5.96 -6.98
CA THR A 94 4.74 5.48 -5.92
C THR A 94 4.12 4.29 -5.20
N GLY A 95 4.95 3.53 -4.47
CA GLY A 95 4.52 2.47 -3.57
C GLY A 95 5.59 2.21 -2.52
N GLY A 96 5.19 2.10 -1.25
CA GLY A 96 6.10 1.86 -0.14
C GLY A 96 5.40 1.12 0.99
N LEU A 97 6.13 0.23 1.66
CA LEU A 97 5.68 -0.54 2.82
C LEU A 97 6.60 -0.21 3.98
N PHE A 98 6.01 0.25 5.08
CA PHE A 98 6.73 0.69 6.26
C PHE A 98 6.19 -0.03 7.49
N PHE A 99 7.06 -0.28 8.46
CA PHE A 99 6.66 -0.69 9.79
C PHE A 99 6.51 0.56 10.67
N SER A 100 5.36 0.73 11.31
CA SER A 100 5.15 1.77 12.32
C SER A 100 5.33 1.15 13.70
N PRO A 101 6.51 1.28 14.33
CA PRO A 101 6.76 0.71 15.65
C PRO A 101 5.93 1.42 16.73
N THR A 102 5.88 0.80 17.92
CA THR A 102 5.38 1.46 19.13
C THR A 102 6.30 2.62 19.52
N ILE A 103 5.77 3.55 20.30
CA ILE A 103 6.54 4.68 20.83
C ILE A 103 7.72 4.16 21.68
N ASP A 104 7.49 3.18 22.55
CA ASP A 104 8.54 2.58 23.38
C ASP A 104 9.71 2.02 22.56
N PHE A 105 9.45 1.45 21.38
CA PHE A 105 10.52 0.96 20.51
C PHE A 105 11.33 2.11 19.89
N LEU A 106 10.69 3.24 19.59
CA LEU A 106 11.37 4.43 19.07
C LEU A 106 12.19 5.13 20.16
N ASP A 107 11.70 5.15 21.39
CA ASP A 107 12.40 5.73 22.55
C ASP A 107 13.56 4.86 23.02
N HIS A 108 13.43 3.53 22.86
CA HIS A 108 14.40 2.54 23.28
C HIS A 108 14.72 1.52 22.17
N PRO A 109 15.33 1.97 21.04
CA PRO A 109 15.65 1.06 19.96
C PRO A 109 16.72 0.06 20.41
N PRO A 110 16.63 -1.22 19.99
CA PRO A 110 17.69 -2.17 20.25
C PRO A 110 18.99 -1.70 19.56
N PRO A 111 20.16 -2.16 20.03
CA PRO A 111 21.42 -1.93 19.31
C PRO A 111 21.26 -2.29 17.84
N LEU A 112 21.79 -1.44 16.96
CA LEU A 112 21.77 -1.71 15.53
C LEU A 112 22.33 -3.11 15.26
N PRO A 113 21.75 -3.88 14.33
CA PRO A 113 22.32 -5.14 13.91
C PRO A 113 23.80 -4.93 13.60
N GLN A 114 24.67 -5.74 14.18
CA GLN A 114 26.10 -5.66 13.89
C GLN A 114 26.26 -5.84 12.39
N ALA A 115 26.88 -4.85 11.72
CA ALA A 115 27.14 -4.95 10.29
C ALA A 115 27.80 -6.30 10.03
N ALA A 116 27.20 -7.12 9.17
CA ALA A 116 27.83 -8.36 8.76
C ALA A 116 29.23 -8.00 8.27
N THR A 117 30.27 -8.52 8.93
CA THR A 117 31.63 -8.42 8.41
C THR A 117 31.57 -9.01 7.02
N PRO A 118 31.81 -8.23 5.94
CA PRO A 118 31.81 -8.80 4.61
C PRO A 118 32.88 -9.88 4.61
N THR A 119 32.47 -11.14 4.47
CA THR A 119 33.40 -12.19 4.06
C THR A 119 33.94 -11.73 2.71
N LEU A 120 35.21 -11.33 2.69
CA LEU A 120 35.94 -11.01 1.47
C LEU A 120 35.97 -12.27 0.60
N ALA A 121 34.93 -12.49 -0.20
CA ALA A 121 35.05 -13.27 -1.40
C ALA A 121 35.99 -12.49 -2.31
N ALA A 122 37.11 -13.10 -2.68
CA ALA A 122 38.12 -12.51 -3.55
C ALA A 122 37.50 -12.22 -4.94
N GLY A 123 36.96 -11.02 -5.10
CA GLY A 123 36.30 -10.56 -6.31
C GLY A 123 35.93 -9.09 -6.18
N SER A 124 36.93 -8.21 -6.35
CA SER A 124 36.73 -6.76 -6.28
C SER A 124 35.80 -6.29 -7.40
N LEU A 125 34.64 -5.76 -7.07
CA LEU A 125 33.95 -4.77 -7.90
C LEU A 125 34.22 -3.40 -7.29
N SER A 126 35.08 -2.65 -7.98
CA SER A 126 35.64 -1.35 -7.64
C SER A 126 34.57 -0.24 -7.59
N ILE A 127 33.67 -0.29 -6.61
CA ILE A 127 32.81 0.86 -6.27
C ILE A 127 33.40 1.55 -5.05
N GLY A 128 33.93 2.75 -5.29
CA GLY A 128 34.63 3.58 -4.33
C GLY A 128 33.78 3.93 -3.12
N SER A 129 34.40 3.82 -1.95
CA SER A 129 33.79 4.18 -0.66
C SER A 129 33.66 5.71 -0.54
N LEU A 130 32.42 6.20 -0.43
CA LEU A 130 32.12 7.58 -0.02
C LEU A 130 32.23 7.68 1.51
N LYS A 131 33.46 7.72 2.03
CA LYS A 131 33.73 8.29 3.35
C LYS A 131 34.18 9.73 3.17
N GLY A 132 33.32 10.66 3.57
CA GLY A 132 33.63 12.08 3.61
C GLY A 132 34.84 12.36 4.51
N SER A 133 35.74 13.20 4.03
CA SER A 133 36.88 13.69 4.82
C SER A 133 36.39 14.60 5.95
N PRO A 134 36.88 14.45 7.19
CA PRO A 134 36.64 15.43 8.24
C PRO A 134 37.46 16.69 7.94
N ARG A 135 36.87 17.86 8.18
CA ARG A 135 37.61 19.12 8.40
C ARG A 135 37.97 19.23 9.86
#